data_AF-A0A7V1F9U9-F1
#
_entry.id   AF-A0A7V1F9U9-F1
#
_cell.length_a   1.000
_cell.length_b   1.000
_cell.length_c   1.000
_cell.angle_alpha   90.00
_cell.angle_beta   90.00
_cell.angle_gamma   90.00
#
_symmetry.space_group_name_H-M   'P 1'
#
loop_
_entity.id
_entity.type
_entity.pdbx_description
1 polymer ?
#
loop_
_entity_poly.entity_id
_entity_poly.type
_entity_poly.pdbx_seq_one_letter_code
_entity_poly.pdbx_strand_id
1 'polypeptide(L)'
;MKKWLVLFIVFALLPFNFFALRAQKLNQTKLPFEVNYATFRASKGFDYLEVYSAIYRSQLKFVKDSTHHFRANFRLEIDIVKGDSVLFKDTVKKVTYTDSLSKVSRSQKLPDVSRVYIRPGDYNLRVTARDL
;
A
#
# COMPACT_ATOMS: atom_id res chain seq x y z
N MET A 1 -38.64 45.95 -13.97
CA MET A 1 -38.02 44.95 -14.88
C MET A 1 -36.70 44.32 -14.40
N LYS A 2 -36.26 44.44 -13.13
CA LYS A 2 -34.90 43.98 -12.74
C LYS A 2 -34.79 42.96 -11.59
N LYS A 3 -35.87 42.66 -10.86
CA LYS A 3 -35.80 41.78 -9.66
C LYS A 3 -36.09 40.30 -9.92
N TRP A 4 -36.84 39.98 -10.98
CA TRP A 4 -37.24 38.60 -11.30
C TRP A 4 -36.21 37.85 -12.15
N LEU A 5 -35.33 38.56 -12.86
CA LEU A 5 -34.29 37.96 -13.70
C LEU A 5 -33.10 37.41 -12.87
N VAL A 6 -32.86 37.99 -11.68
CA VAL A 6 -31.75 37.58 -10.80
C VAL A 6 -32.06 36.25 -10.11
N LEU A 7 -33.33 35.96 -9.82
CA LEU A 7 -33.75 34.71 -9.16
C LEU A 7 -33.52 33.47 -10.04
N PHE A 8 -33.66 33.60 -11.37
CA PHE A 8 -33.49 32.49 -12.31
C PHE A 8 -32.02 32.07 -12.48
N ILE A 9 -31.07 33.02 -12.37
CA ILE A 9 -29.64 32.73 -12.52
C ILE A 9 -29.08 32.02 -11.28
N VAL A 10 -29.60 32.33 -10.08
CA VAL A 10 -29.19 31.65 -8.84
C VAL A 10 -29.71 30.20 -8.79
N PHE A 11 -30.90 29.93 -9.34
CA PHE A 11 -31.47 28.58 -9.35
C PHE A 11 -30.84 27.64 -10.40
N ALA A 12 -30.31 28.19 -11.50
CA ALA A 12 -29.69 27.40 -12.57
C ALA A 12 -28.24 26.97 -12.28
N LEU A 13 -27.56 27.58 -11.30
CA LEU A 13 -26.18 27.25 -10.92
C LEU A 13 -26.06 26.29 -9.72
N LEU A 14 -27.18 25.96 -9.06
CA LEU A 14 -27.19 25.08 -7.89
C LEU A 14 -27.13 23.57 -8.16
N PRO A 15 -27.52 23.00 -9.32
CA PRO A 15 -27.41 21.55 -9.50
C PRO A 15 -26.02 21.09 -9.95
N PHE A 16 -25.11 21.97 -10.39
CA PHE A 16 -23.81 21.54 -10.93
C PHE A 16 -22.77 21.18 -9.87
N ASN A 17 -22.96 21.57 -8.60
CA ASN A 17 -22.01 21.26 -7.53
C ASN A 17 -22.30 19.95 -6.78
N PHE A 18 -23.44 19.29 -7.03
CA PHE A 18 -23.77 18.04 -6.33
C PHE A 18 -23.11 16.78 -6.92
N PHE A 19 -22.55 16.85 -8.14
CA PHE A 19 -21.85 15.72 -8.75
C PHE A 19 -20.34 15.65 -8.44
N ALA A 20 -19.75 16.70 -7.86
CA ALA A 20 -18.31 16.78 -7.63
C ALA A 20 -17.82 16.15 -6.30
N LEU A 21 -18.71 15.69 -5.43
CA LEU A 21 -18.37 15.13 -4.11
C LEU A 21 -18.83 13.68 -3.91
N ARG A 22 -18.90 12.88 -4.98
CA ARG A 22 -18.56 11.46 -4.84
C ARG A 22 -17.05 11.32 -4.95
N ALA A 23 -16.34 11.90 -3.98
CA ALA A 23 -15.06 11.35 -3.59
C ALA A 23 -15.39 9.91 -3.19
N GLN A 24 -15.16 8.96 -4.09
CA GLN A 24 -15.11 7.55 -3.73
C GLN A 24 -14.10 7.50 -2.60
N LYS A 25 -14.61 7.40 -1.37
CA LYS A 25 -13.83 6.94 -0.23
C LYS A 25 -13.43 5.55 -0.66
N LEU A 26 -12.27 5.44 -1.31
CA LEU A 26 -11.65 4.17 -1.62
C LEU A 26 -11.58 3.52 -0.25
N ASN A 27 -12.45 2.54 0.00
CA ASN A 27 -12.34 1.72 1.19
C ASN A 27 -11.01 1.02 1.00
N GLN A 28 -9.94 1.63 1.50
CA GLN A 28 -8.65 1.02 1.66
C GLN A 28 -8.89 -0.04 2.72
N THR A 29 -9.34 -1.21 2.27
CA THR A 29 -9.42 -2.39 3.11
C THR A 29 -8.02 -2.60 3.63
N LYS A 30 -7.83 -2.37 4.93
CA LYS A 30 -6.55 -2.62 5.58
C LYS A 30 -6.31 -4.12 5.45
N LEU A 31 -5.35 -4.49 4.62
CA LEU A 31 -4.91 -5.88 4.50
C LEU A 31 -4.17 -6.23 5.79
N PRO A 32 -4.60 -7.22 6.59
CA PRO A 32 -3.78 -7.70 7.70
C PRO A 32 -2.43 -8.15 7.15
N PHE A 33 -1.35 -7.56 7.63
CA PHE A 33 0.02 -7.89 7.22
C PHE A 33 0.90 -7.93 8.46
N GLU A 34 1.91 -8.80 8.44
CA GLU A 34 2.85 -8.97 9.53
C GLU A 34 4.12 -8.22 9.24
N VAL A 35 4.66 -7.56 10.27
CA VAL A 35 5.95 -6.87 10.23
C VAL A 35 6.71 -7.22 11.50
N ASN A 36 7.97 -7.56 11.33
CA ASN A 36 8.93 -7.66 12.41
C ASN A 36 10.27 -7.08 11.94
N TYR A 37 11.17 -6.81 12.87
CA TYR A 37 12.50 -6.30 12.52
C TYR A 37 13.57 -6.87 13.45
N ALA A 38 14.80 -6.90 12.95
CA ALA A 38 15.99 -7.22 13.72
C ALA A 38 17.09 -6.22 13.41
N THR A 39 17.84 -5.84 14.45
CA THR A 39 18.96 -4.90 14.33
C THR A 39 20.24 -5.58 14.78
N PHE A 40 21.29 -5.44 13.98
CA PHE A 40 22.61 -6.01 14.21
C PHE A 40 23.64 -4.90 14.15
N ARG A 41 24.64 -4.91 15.04
CA ARG A 41 25.73 -3.94 14.94
C ARG A 41 26.65 -4.32 13.78
N ALA A 42 26.82 -3.43 12.81
CA ALA A 42 27.57 -3.73 11.59
C ALA A 42 29.05 -3.29 11.69
N SER A 43 29.30 -2.00 11.94
CA SER A 43 30.64 -1.41 12.09
C SER A 43 30.55 0.00 12.70
N LYS A 44 31.67 0.73 12.82
CA LYS A 44 31.73 2.04 13.51
C LYS A 44 30.68 3.03 12.98
N GLY A 45 29.59 3.19 13.76
CA GLY A 45 28.54 4.19 13.53
C GLY A 45 27.33 3.70 12.73
N PHE A 46 27.25 2.42 12.39
CA PHE A 46 26.12 1.86 11.65
C PHE A 46 25.59 0.57 12.28
N ASP A 47 24.26 0.48 12.32
CA ASP A 47 23.52 -0.75 12.53
C ASP A 47 22.99 -1.26 11.18
N TYR A 48 22.89 -2.57 11.08
CA TYR A 48 22.28 -3.29 9.99
C TYR A 48 20.87 -3.71 10.44
N LEU A 49 19.86 -3.17 9.75
CA LEU A 49 18.45 -3.42 10.02
C LEU A 49 17.91 -4.39 8.97
N GLU A 50 17.28 -5.45 9.43
CA GLU A 50 16.42 -6.31 8.61
C GLU A 50 14.95 -6.06 8.98
N VAL A 51 14.13 -5.78 7.98
CA VAL A 51 12.67 -5.65 8.11
C VAL A 51 12.03 -6.85 7.44
N TYR A 52 11.42 -7.70 8.25
CA TYR A 52 10.66 -8.87 7.79
C TYR A 52 9.21 -8.47 7.61
N SER A 53 8.65 -8.78 6.45
CA SER A 53 7.24 -8.56 6.17
C SER A 53 6.60 -9.81 5.60
N ALA A 54 5.32 -10.03 5.89
CA ALA A 54 4.55 -11.10 5.29
C ALA A 54 3.11 -10.67 5.02
N ILE A 55 2.68 -10.88 3.78
CA ILE A 55 1.28 -10.69 3.39
C ILE A 55 0.60 -12.05 3.24
N TYR A 56 -0.70 -12.10 3.50
CA TYR A 56 -1.47 -13.32 3.28
C TYR A 56 -1.86 -13.42 1.81
N ARG A 57 -1.49 -14.53 1.17
CA ARG A 57 -1.74 -14.78 -0.26
C ARG A 57 -3.22 -14.70 -0.62
N SER A 58 -4.10 -15.11 0.30
CA SER A 58 -5.57 -15.04 0.14
C SER A 58 -6.15 -13.63 0.05
N GLN A 59 -5.38 -12.60 0.39
CA GLN A 59 -5.82 -11.20 0.33
C GLN A 59 -5.60 -10.56 -1.05
N LEU A 60 -4.85 -11.23 -1.93
CA LEU A 60 -4.50 -10.71 -3.24
C LEU A 60 -5.60 -11.00 -4.26
N LYS A 61 -5.80 -10.06 -5.18
CA LYS A 61 -6.70 -10.24 -6.31
C LYS A 61 -5.98 -11.01 -7.42
N PHE A 62 -6.43 -12.24 -7.63
CA PHE A 62 -5.98 -13.07 -8.74
C PHE A 62 -6.76 -12.75 -10.02
N VAL A 63 -6.03 -12.55 -11.12
CA VAL A 63 -6.56 -12.41 -12.48
C VAL A 63 -6.16 -13.62 -13.30
N LYS A 64 -6.96 -13.95 -14.33
CA LYS A 64 -6.60 -15.05 -15.24
C LYS A 64 -5.30 -14.76 -15.97
N ASP A 65 -4.44 -15.75 -16.05
CA ASP A 65 -3.15 -15.71 -16.73
C ASP A 65 -3.10 -16.85 -17.78
N SER A 66 -2.57 -16.56 -18.96
CA SER A 66 -2.58 -17.51 -20.09
C SER A 66 -1.72 -18.75 -19.83
N THR A 67 -0.72 -18.65 -18.97
CA THR A 67 0.29 -19.71 -18.76
C THR A 67 0.09 -20.41 -17.43
N HIS A 68 -0.20 -19.65 -16.38
CA HIS A 68 -0.30 -20.16 -15.01
C HIS A 68 -1.72 -20.22 -14.47
N HIS A 69 -2.73 -20.07 -15.33
CA HIS A 69 -4.17 -19.95 -15.05
C HIS A 69 -4.56 -18.73 -14.21
N PHE A 70 -3.88 -18.43 -13.10
CA PHE A 70 -4.11 -17.25 -12.28
C PHE A 70 -2.82 -16.61 -11.79
N ARG A 71 -2.80 -15.28 -11.76
CA ARG A 71 -1.70 -14.44 -11.31
C ARG A 71 -2.22 -13.35 -10.38
N ALA A 72 -1.47 -13.02 -9.34
CA ALA A 72 -1.68 -11.80 -8.56
C ALA A 72 -0.39 -11.00 -8.44
N ASN A 73 -0.50 -9.68 -8.47
CA ASN A 73 0.62 -8.75 -8.35
C ASN A 73 0.43 -7.91 -7.11
N PHE A 74 1.53 -7.64 -6.41
CA PHE A 74 1.49 -6.74 -5.26
C PHE A 74 2.78 -5.94 -5.17
N ARG A 75 2.71 -4.85 -4.43
CA ARG A 75 3.83 -4.00 -4.10
C ARG A 75 4.04 -3.99 -2.60
N LEU A 76 5.28 -4.14 -2.18
CA LEU A 76 5.72 -3.82 -0.82
C LEU A 76 6.57 -2.56 -0.89
N GLU A 77 6.31 -1.63 0.02
CA GLU A 77 7.06 -0.41 0.19
C GLU A 77 7.46 -0.28 1.65
N ILE A 78 8.74 -0.01 1.89
CA ILE A 78 9.33 0.15 3.22
C ILE A 78 10.01 1.51 3.26
N ASP A 79 9.51 2.39 4.12
CA ASP A 79 10.10 3.69 4.38
C ASP A 79 10.66 3.74 5.81
N ILE A 80 11.87 4.27 5.96
CA ILE A 80 12.40 4.68 7.26
C ILE A 80 12.38 6.20 7.33
N VAL A 81 11.67 6.72 8.32
CA VAL A 81 11.33 8.13 8.42
C VAL A 81 11.89 8.72 9.71
N LYS A 82 12.43 9.94 9.64
CA LYS A 82 12.82 10.74 10.79
C LYS A 82 12.21 12.14 10.69
N GLY A 83 11.31 12.47 11.63
CA GLY A 83 10.44 13.64 11.48
C GLY A 83 9.58 13.51 10.22
N ASP A 84 9.64 14.51 9.33
CA ASP A 84 8.94 14.52 8.05
C ASP A 84 9.79 14.03 6.87
N SER A 85 11.02 13.58 7.13
CA SER A 85 11.97 13.15 6.09
C SER A 85 11.99 11.64 5.95
N VAL A 86 11.81 11.15 4.71
CA VAL A 86 12.08 9.77 4.33
C VAL A 86 13.60 9.63 4.12
N LEU A 87 14.26 8.87 4.99
CA LEU A 87 15.70 8.64 4.95
C LEU A 87 16.08 7.42 4.12
N PHE A 88 15.17 6.45 4.02
CA PHE A 88 15.32 5.26 3.21
C PHE A 88 13.96 4.88 2.66
N LYS A 89 13.94 4.44 1.40
CA LYS A 89 12.78 3.90 0.72
C LYS A 89 13.19 2.69 -0.11
N ASP A 90 12.54 1.57 0.15
CA ASP A 90 12.62 0.37 -0.69
C ASP A 90 11.23 0.07 -1.24
N THR A 91 11.16 -0.31 -2.51
CA THR A 91 9.90 -0.59 -3.18
C THR A 91 10.08 -1.75 -4.14
N VAL A 92 9.37 -2.83 -3.87
CA VAL A 92 9.45 -4.05 -4.65
C VAL A 92 8.08 -4.44 -5.17
N LYS A 93 8.03 -4.78 -6.46
CA LYS A 93 6.87 -5.44 -7.08
C LYS A 93 7.11 -6.94 -7.06
N LYS A 94 6.11 -7.68 -6.60
CA LYS A 94 6.14 -9.12 -6.49
C LYS A 94 4.97 -9.72 -7.26
N VAL A 95 5.13 -10.97 -7.65
CA VAL A 95 4.11 -11.74 -8.36
C VAL A 95 3.98 -13.11 -7.71
N THR A 96 2.75 -13.62 -7.65
CA THR A 96 2.47 -15.00 -7.28
C THR A 96 1.49 -15.61 -8.29
N TYR A 97 1.62 -16.92 -8.51
CA TYR A 97 0.84 -17.67 -9.50
C TYR A 97 0.13 -18.85 -8.83
N THR A 98 -1.00 -19.29 -9.38
CA THR A 98 -1.70 -20.51 -8.93
C THR A 98 -2.52 -21.11 -10.06
N ASP A 99 -2.50 -22.44 -10.20
CA ASP A 99 -3.31 -23.11 -11.24
C ASP A 99 -4.81 -23.04 -10.95
N SER A 100 -5.17 -22.91 -9.66
CA SER A 100 -6.55 -22.81 -9.19
C SER A 100 -6.67 -21.92 -7.96
N LEU A 101 -7.75 -21.13 -7.90
CA LEU A 101 -8.10 -20.32 -6.73
C LEU A 101 -8.41 -21.17 -5.49
N SER A 102 -8.87 -22.42 -5.67
CA SER A 102 -9.11 -23.33 -4.54
C SER A 102 -7.84 -23.74 -3.79
N LYS A 103 -6.66 -23.58 -4.40
CA LYS A 103 -5.35 -23.85 -3.77
C LYS A 103 -4.83 -22.67 -2.94
N VAL A 104 -5.51 -21.52 -2.98
CA VAL A 104 -5.12 -20.33 -2.20
C VAL A 104 -5.78 -20.40 -0.83
N SER A 105 -4.98 -20.69 0.20
CA SER A 105 -5.48 -20.79 1.57
C SER A 105 -5.28 -19.49 2.36
N ARG A 106 -6.07 -19.33 3.43
CA ARG A 106 -5.94 -18.18 4.35
C ARG A 106 -4.65 -18.18 5.17
N SER A 107 -3.96 -19.32 5.30
CA SER A 107 -2.72 -19.46 6.07
C SER A 107 -1.45 -19.25 5.25
N GLN A 108 -1.54 -19.23 3.91
CA GLN A 108 -0.38 -19.03 3.05
C GLN A 108 0.12 -17.59 3.15
N LYS A 109 1.39 -17.45 3.55
CA LYS A 109 2.10 -16.18 3.65
C LYS A 109 3.09 -16.04 2.49
N LEU A 110 3.28 -14.81 2.02
CA LEU A 110 4.32 -14.43 1.07
C LEU A 110 5.32 -13.56 1.84
N PRO A 111 6.42 -14.16 2.38
CA PRO A 111 7.40 -13.42 3.15
C PRO A 111 8.33 -12.60 2.26
N ASP A 112 8.83 -11.50 2.80
CA ASP A 112 9.88 -10.69 2.20
C ASP A 112 10.77 -10.08 3.28
N VAL A 113 11.99 -9.71 2.89
CA VAL A 113 12.97 -9.11 3.80
C VAL A 113 13.69 -7.97 3.10
N SER A 114 13.60 -6.78 3.67
CA SER A 114 14.37 -5.60 3.25
C SER A 114 15.49 -5.33 4.24
N ARG A 115 16.60 -4.80 3.74
CA ARG A 115 17.88 -4.71 4.45
C ARG A 115 18.47 -3.33 4.22
N VAL A 116 18.94 -2.70 5.29
CA VAL A 116 19.52 -1.37 5.21
C VAL A 116 20.56 -1.16 6.31
N TYR A 117 21.66 -0.50 5.95
CA TYR A 117 22.60 0.05 6.91
C TYR A 117 22.16 1.46 7.30
N ILE A 118 21.94 1.68 8.59
CA ILE A 118 21.46 2.95 9.11
C ILE A 118 22.27 3.35 10.35
N ARG A 119 22.40 4.64 10.62
CA ARG A 119 22.99 5.10 11.88
C ARG A 119 22.07 4.73 13.04
N PRO A 120 22.61 4.43 14.23
CA PRO A 120 21.79 4.23 15.42
C PRO A 120 20.95 5.48 15.74
N GLY A 121 19.71 5.28 16.17
CA GLY A 121 18.80 6.35 16.57
C GLY A 121 17.34 5.94 16.51
N ASP A 122 16.46 6.89 16.84
CA ASP A 122 15.02 6.70 16.79
C ASP A 122 14.47 7.06 15.41
N TYR A 123 13.72 6.12 14.83
CA TYR A 123 13.12 6.22 13.51
C TYR A 123 11.71 5.64 13.52
N ASN A 124 10.88 6.12 12.60
CA ASN A 124 9.59 5.51 12.30
C ASN A 124 9.75 4.57 11.10
N LEU A 125 9.43 3.30 11.30
CA LEU A 125 9.30 2.32 10.22
C LEU A 125 7.87 2.35 9.67
N ARG A 126 7.72 2.64 8.38
CA ARG A 126 6.45 2.54 7.66
C ARG A 126 6.55 1.43 6.63
N VAL A 127 5.66 0.45 6.72
CA VAL A 127 5.57 -0.63 5.74
C VAL A 127 4.18 -0.59 5.11
N THR A 128 4.14 -0.58 3.79
CA THR A 128 2.91 -0.49 3.01
C THR A 128 2.85 -1.66 2.03
N ALA A 129 1.78 -2.46 2.11
CA ALA A 129 1.46 -3.47 1.12
C ALA A 129 0.29 -3.00 0.26
N ARG A 130 0.42 -3.14 -1.06
CA ARG A 130 -0.62 -2.76 -2.01
C ARG A 130 -0.82 -3.85 -3.06
N ASP A 131 -2.04 -4.37 -3.13
CA ASP A 131 -2.50 -5.18 -4.26
C ASP A 131 -2.57 -4.31 -5.53
N LEU A 132 -2.09 -4.83 -6.66
CA LEU A 132 -1.89 -4.07 -7.92
C LEU A 132 -2.84 -4.50 -9.04
#